data_AF-A0A521XKF1-F1
#
_entry.id   AF-A0A521XKF1-F1
#
_cell.length_a   1.000
_cell.length_b   1.000
_cell.length_c   1.000
_cell.angle_alpha   90.00
_cell.angle_beta   90.00
_cell.angle_gamma   90.00
#
_symmetry.space_group_name_H-M   'P 1'
#
loop_
_entity.id
_entity.type
_entity.pdbx_description
1 polymer ?
#
loop_
_entity_poly.entity_id
_entity_poly.type
_entity_poly.pdbx_seq_one_letter_code
_entity_poly.pdbx_strand_id
1 'polypeptide(L)'
;MRTFAPILASLLLAAAGAAPTVVQAANPVGRVTHLSGTLIAKRADGSTKLFSTKSEVQEGDTLSTEQETYARIKFADGGEVVLRPGSQMKVAAYAFDEAKPQSDNIVLNMLKGGLRAVTGLIGKRNRDAVNFATVTATIGIRGTHFGALMCQNDCGGVPTVTGKPPENGLHLDVADGAIVVRNAAGQQVITSGQFGFVQSANTPPVIVPPAQGIQVTMPTSISQNSSSGRGLGKAKEGECAVQ
;
A
#
# COMPACT_ATOMS: atom_id res chain seq x y z
N MET A 1 71.43 40.89 34.33
CA MET A 1 71.44 40.04 33.11
C MET A 1 70.68 38.76 33.46
N ARG A 2 69.58 38.44 32.73
CA ARG A 2 68.66 37.27 32.85
C ARG A 2 67.60 37.34 33.99
N THR A 3 66.44 38.00 33.78
CA THR A 3 65.10 37.50 33.30
C THR A 3 64.35 36.67 34.35
N PHE A 4 63.37 37.22 35.10
CA PHE A 4 61.91 37.42 34.83
C PHE A 4 61.01 36.18 35.05
N ALA A 5 60.37 36.15 36.24
CA ALA A 5 58.93 36.06 36.53
C ALA A 5 58.04 34.83 36.11
N PRO A 6 56.91 34.59 36.83
CA PRO A 6 56.25 33.28 37.00
C PRO A 6 54.79 33.21 36.45
N ILE A 7 54.07 32.13 36.83
CA ILE A 7 52.60 31.97 37.00
C ILE A 7 51.73 31.57 35.77
N LEU A 8 50.75 30.69 36.08
CA LEU A 8 49.36 30.56 35.58
C LEU A 8 48.99 29.45 34.57
N ALA A 9 48.34 28.41 35.15
CA ALA A 9 47.00 27.89 34.81
C ALA A 9 46.57 27.79 33.34
N SER A 10 46.12 26.59 32.96
CA SER A 10 44.87 26.39 32.18
C SER A 10 44.45 24.92 32.21
N LEU A 11 43.44 24.63 33.05
CA LEU A 11 42.72 23.37 33.10
C LEU A 11 41.70 23.38 31.95
N LEU A 12 41.96 22.65 30.85
CA LEU A 12 41.03 22.54 29.73
C LEU A 12 39.84 21.64 30.11
N LEU A 13 38.69 22.28 30.29
CA LEU A 13 37.38 21.65 30.48
C LEU A 13 36.85 21.19 29.11
N ALA A 14 37.00 19.90 28.81
CA ALA A 14 36.47 19.29 27.60
C ALA A 14 34.94 19.14 27.69
N ALA A 15 34.20 20.15 27.24
CA ALA A 15 32.76 20.06 27.02
C ALA A 15 32.48 19.20 25.79
N ALA A 16 32.18 17.92 26.01
CA ALA A 16 31.69 17.01 24.98
C ALA A 16 30.28 17.45 24.53
N GLY A 17 30.22 18.15 23.39
CA GLY A 17 28.97 18.56 22.77
C GLY A 17 28.17 17.36 22.25
N ALA A 18 27.08 17.04 22.94
CA ALA A 18 26.04 16.19 22.40
C ALA A 18 25.25 16.98 21.34
N ALA A 19 25.53 16.76 20.06
CA ALA A 19 24.71 17.30 18.99
C ALA A 19 23.33 16.60 19.01
N PRO A 20 22.21 17.35 19.07
CA PRO A 20 20.89 16.76 18.97
C PRO A 20 20.70 16.24 17.54
N THR A 21 20.61 14.93 17.38
CA THR A 21 20.19 14.31 16.13
C THR A 21 18.73 14.68 15.89
N VAL A 22 18.50 15.59 14.95
CA VAL A 22 17.16 15.94 14.49
C VAL A 22 16.62 14.72 13.74
N VAL A 23 15.73 13.98 14.40
CA VAL A 23 14.98 12.90 13.76
C VAL A 23 14.01 13.56 12.79
N GLN A 24 14.37 13.59 11.52
CA GLN A 24 13.53 14.15 10.46
C GLN A 24 12.31 13.24 10.30
N ALA A 25 11.16 13.69 10.79
CA ALA A 25 9.89 12.98 10.65
C ALA A 25 9.57 12.84 9.16
N ALA A 26 9.49 11.61 8.67
CA ALA A 26 9.10 11.34 7.30
C ALA A 26 7.67 11.85 7.05
N ASN A 27 7.49 12.63 6.00
CA ASN A 27 6.18 13.18 5.65
C ASN A 27 5.19 12.04 5.35
N PRO A 28 3.95 12.11 5.86
CA PRO A 28 2.94 11.09 5.58
C PRO A 28 2.56 11.13 4.10
N VAL A 29 2.65 9.97 3.44
CA VAL A 29 2.34 9.80 2.01
C VAL A 29 0.89 9.39 1.79
N GLY A 30 0.23 8.92 2.85
CA GLY A 30 -1.18 8.55 2.85
C GLY A 30 -1.71 8.30 4.24
N ARG A 31 -3.01 8.03 4.33
CA ARG A 31 -3.73 7.76 5.58
C ARG A 31 -4.72 6.63 5.42
N VAL A 32 -4.89 5.84 6.48
CA VAL A 32 -5.92 4.80 6.54
C VAL A 32 -7.27 5.45 6.78
N THR A 33 -8.17 5.41 5.80
CA THR A 33 -9.51 6.01 5.92
C THR A 33 -10.53 5.01 6.44
N HIS A 34 -10.34 3.73 6.14
CA HIS A 34 -11.22 2.65 6.60
C HIS A 34 -10.39 1.42 6.97
N LEU A 35 -10.78 0.76 8.06
CA LEU A 35 -10.15 -0.47 8.52
C LEU A 35 -11.22 -1.36 9.16
N SER A 36 -11.30 -2.59 8.66
CA SER A 36 -12.11 -3.66 9.24
C SER A 36 -11.17 -4.82 9.51
N GLY A 37 -10.73 -5.01 10.75
CA GLY A 37 -9.75 -6.03 11.15
C GLY A 37 -8.40 -5.44 11.61
N THR A 38 -7.33 -6.21 11.47
CA THR A 38 -5.99 -5.88 12.01
C THR A 38 -5.01 -5.56 10.88
N LEU A 39 -4.57 -4.30 10.84
CA LEU A 39 -3.54 -3.83 9.91
C LEU A 39 -2.22 -3.62 10.65
N ILE A 40 -1.16 -4.24 10.15
CA ILE A 40 0.19 -4.10 10.68
C ILE A 40 1.02 -3.35 9.65
N ALA A 41 1.77 -2.35 10.08
CA ALA A 41 2.77 -1.67 9.27
C ALA A 41 4.16 -1.92 9.82
N LYS A 42 5.05 -2.43 8.96
CA LYS A 42 6.49 -2.43 9.23
C LYS A 42 7.10 -1.19 8.60
N ARG A 43 7.65 -0.31 9.42
CA ARG A 43 8.31 0.94 9.03
C ARG A 43 9.65 0.66 8.35
N ALA A 44 10.19 1.68 7.67
CA ALA A 44 11.50 1.62 7.04
C ALA A 44 12.65 1.35 8.04
N ASP A 45 12.51 1.82 9.28
CA ASP A 45 13.46 1.56 10.38
C ASP A 45 13.38 0.13 10.95
N GLY A 46 12.47 -0.70 10.42
CA GLY A 46 12.26 -2.09 10.84
C GLY A 46 11.29 -2.24 12.01
N SER A 47 10.83 -1.14 12.63
CA SER A 47 9.82 -1.17 13.68
C SER A 47 8.47 -1.60 13.13
N THR A 48 7.68 -2.29 13.97
CA THR A 48 6.34 -2.76 13.61
C THR A 48 5.32 -2.03 14.45
N LYS A 49 4.26 -1.52 13.81
CA LYS A 49 3.18 -0.79 14.47
C LYS A 49 1.82 -1.30 14.01
N LEU A 50 0.88 -1.40 14.94
CA LEU A 50 -0.53 -1.60 14.62
C LEU A 50 -1.14 -0.30 14.10
N PHE A 51 -1.77 -0.37 12.95
CA PHE A 51 -2.47 0.75 12.35
C PHE A 51 -3.95 0.70 12.70
N SER A 52 -4.51 1.86 13.00
CA SER A 52 -5.94 2.11 13.14
C SER A 52 -6.43 3.01 12.01
N THR A 53 -7.73 3.26 11.96
CA THR A 53 -8.25 4.38 11.17
C THR A 53 -7.52 5.69 11.53
N LYS A 54 -7.31 6.55 10.53
CA LYS A 54 -6.51 7.79 10.57
C LYS A 54 -5.00 7.61 10.75
N SER A 55 -4.49 6.38 10.86
CA SER A 55 -3.05 6.14 10.91
C SER A 55 -2.36 6.61 9.64
N GLU A 56 -1.17 7.15 9.79
CA GLU A 56 -0.35 7.70 8.71
C GLU A 56 0.60 6.66 8.13
N VAL A 57 0.48 6.48 6.82
CA VAL A 57 1.38 5.68 5.98
C VAL A 57 2.53 6.60 5.56
N GLN A 58 3.75 6.08 5.64
CA GLN A 58 4.98 6.76 5.23
C GLN A 58 5.64 5.99 4.08
N GLU A 59 6.53 6.67 3.36
CA GLU A 59 7.39 6.00 2.39
C GLU A 59 8.26 4.93 3.08
N GLY A 60 8.42 3.77 2.44
CA GLY A 60 9.14 2.62 2.96
C GLY A 60 8.30 1.65 3.78
N ASP A 61 7.09 2.04 4.19
CA ASP A 61 6.19 1.19 4.97
C ASP A 61 5.77 -0.06 4.20
N THR A 62 5.75 -1.20 4.90
CA THR A 62 5.13 -2.45 4.44
C THR A 62 3.85 -2.70 5.23
N LEU A 63 2.72 -2.57 4.57
CA LEU A 63 1.39 -2.78 5.10
C LEU A 63 0.97 -4.23 4.91
N SER A 64 0.53 -4.88 5.99
CA SER A 64 0.11 -6.27 6.03
C SER A 64 -1.28 -6.37 6.66
N THR A 65 -2.25 -6.90 5.91
CA THR A 65 -3.59 -7.19 6.41
C THR A 65 -3.69 -8.63 6.89
N GLU A 66 -4.25 -8.82 8.07
CA GLU A 66 -4.52 -10.16 8.61
C GLU A 66 -5.71 -10.85 7.91
N GLN A 67 -6.04 -12.06 8.37
CA GLN A 67 -7.26 -12.74 7.95
C GLN A 67 -8.50 -11.88 8.23
N GLU A 68 -9.49 -11.99 7.36
CA GLU A 68 -10.74 -11.21 7.38
C GLU A 68 -10.55 -9.68 7.43
N THR A 69 -9.32 -9.20 7.17
CA THR A 69 -8.98 -7.79 7.29
C THR A 69 -9.03 -7.08 5.94
N TYR A 70 -9.66 -5.92 5.92
CA TYR A 70 -9.58 -5.02 4.79
C TYR A 70 -9.21 -3.61 5.26
N ALA A 71 -8.37 -2.95 4.48
CA ALA A 71 -7.89 -1.61 4.77
C ALA A 71 -8.01 -0.74 3.52
N ARG A 72 -8.60 0.46 3.66
CA ARG A 72 -8.58 1.51 2.65
C ARG A 72 -7.53 2.55 3.03
N ILE A 73 -6.59 2.76 2.12
CA ILE A 73 -5.56 3.78 2.21
C ILE A 73 -5.87 4.84 1.16
N LYS A 74 -5.93 6.09 1.60
CA LYS A 74 -6.01 7.26 0.74
C LYS A 74 -4.65 7.96 0.73
N PHE A 75 -4.07 8.10 -0.45
CA PHE A 75 -2.79 8.76 -0.65
C PHE A 75 -2.96 10.28 -0.80
N ALA A 76 -1.86 11.01 -0.64
CA ALA A 76 -1.85 12.47 -0.71
C ALA A 76 -2.28 13.01 -2.10
N ASP A 77 -2.09 12.25 -3.18
CA ASP A 77 -2.51 12.62 -4.54
C ASP A 77 -4.01 12.37 -4.79
N GLY A 78 -4.75 11.93 -3.76
CA GLY A 78 -6.15 11.54 -3.84
C GLY A 78 -6.39 10.14 -4.39
N GLY A 79 -5.34 9.39 -4.72
CA GLY A 79 -5.42 7.98 -5.09
C GLY A 79 -5.84 7.11 -3.91
N GLU A 80 -6.51 6.01 -4.20
CA GLU A 80 -7.00 5.10 -3.17
C GLU A 80 -6.58 3.67 -3.48
N VAL A 81 -6.07 2.97 -2.48
CA VAL A 81 -5.80 1.54 -2.54
C VAL A 81 -6.55 0.87 -1.42
N VAL A 82 -7.30 -0.17 -1.76
CA VAL A 82 -7.95 -1.02 -0.78
C VAL A 82 -7.30 -2.39 -0.83
N LEU A 83 -6.81 -2.85 0.32
CA LEU A 83 -6.18 -4.14 0.52
C LEU A 83 -7.21 -5.17 0.96
N ARG A 84 -7.14 -6.38 0.40
CA ARG A 84 -7.95 -7.54 0.78
C ARG A 84 -7.32 -8.28 1.98
N PRO A 85 -8.03 -9.23 2.59
CA PRO A 85 -7.46 -10.09 3.62
C PRO A 85 -6.20 -10.82 3.16
N GLY A 86 -5.23 -10.97 4.06
CA GLY A 86 -3.98 -11.70 3.80
C GLY A 86 -3.01 -11.02 2.83
N SER A 87 -3.19 -9.73 2.55
CA SER A 87 -2.40 -8.98 1.57
C SER A 87 -1.19 -8.32 2.19
N GLN A 88 -0.12 -8.19 1.41
CA GLN A 88 1.08 -7.43 1.79
C GLN A 88 1.47 -6.49 0.66
N MET A 89 1.58 -5.22 0.98
CA MET A 89 1.96 -4.16 0.06
C MET A 89 3.00 -3.24 0.70
N LYS A 90 4.08 -2.96 -0.01
CA LYS A 90 5.09 -1.98 0.38
C LYS A 90 4.93 -0.70 -0.43
N VAL A 91 4.97 0.45 0.25
CA VAL A 91 5.12 1.76 -0.40
C VAL A 91 6.61 1.99 -0.59
N ALA A 92 7.14 1.67 -1.77
CA ALA A 92 8.59 1.67 -2.00
C ALA A 92 9.14 3.08 -2.26
N ALA A 93 8.40 3.89 -3.02
CA ALA A 93 8.69 5.29 -3.27
C ALA A 93 7.38 6.06 -3.43
N TYR A 94 7.31 7.27 -2.88
CA TYR A 94 6.18 8.15 -3.02
C TYR A 94 6.66 9.61 -2.96
N ALA A 95 6.75 10.23 -4.12
CA ALA A 95 7.02 11.64 -4.28
C ALA A 95 5.80 12.29 -4.96
N PHE A 96 5.21 13.27 -4.28
CA PHE A 96 4.13 14.09 -4.80
C PHE A 96 4.36 15.54 -4.39
N ASP A 97 4.52 16.40 -5.38
CA ASP A 97 4.60 17.85 -5.19
C ASP A 97 3.70 18.51 -6.24
N GLU A 98 2.70 19.27 -5.80
CA GLU A 98 1.78 19.96 -6.71
C GLU A 98 2.52 20.98 -7.60
N ALA A 99 3.54 21.64 -7.07
CA ALA A 99 4.34 22.65 -7.77
C ALA A 99 5.42 22.04 -8.67
N LYS A 100 5.79 20.77 -8.45
CA LYS A 100 6.83 20.06 -9.24
C LYS A 100 6.33 18.72 -9.78
N PRO A 101 5.47 18.72 -10.81
CA PRO A 101 4.96 17.48 -11.42
C PRO A 101 6.05 16.57 -12.00
N GLN A 102 7.22 17.14 -12.33
CA GLN A 102 8.36 16.41 -12.89
C GLN A 102 9.03 15.46 -11.88
N SER A 103 8.88 15.72 -10.57
CA SER A 103 9.41 14.87 -9.51
C SER A 103 8.43 13.82 -9.00
N ASP A 104 7.24 13.72 -9.60
CA ASP A 104 6.27 12.72 -9.20
C ASP A 104 6.80 11.31 -9.43
N ASN A 105 6.65 10.48 -8.41
CA ASN A 105 7.00 9.07 -8.50
C ASN A 105 6.23 8.27 -7.46
N ILE A 106 5.47 7.27 -7.89
CA ILE A 106 4.77 6.32 -7.03
C ILE A 106 5.22 4.92 -7.44
N VAL A 107 5.83 4.21 -6.49
CA VAL A 107 6.18 2.80 -6.64
C VAL A 107 5.55 2.01 -5.49
N LEU A 108 4.55 1.19 -5.83
CA LEU A 108 3.85 0.33 -4.88
C LEU A 108 4.15 -1.13 -5.20
N ASN A 109 4.72 -1.86 -4.24
CA ASN A 109 5.09 -3.26 -4.42
C ASN A 109 4.05 -4.16 -3.74
N MET A 110 3.24 -4.87 -4.52
CA MET A 110 2.36 -5.92 -4.01
C MET A 110 3.13 -7.23 -3.91
N LEU A 111 3.36 -7.69 -2.68
CA LEU A 111 4.09 -8.94 -2.43
C LEU A 111 3.17 -10.15 -2.54
N LYS A 112 1.96 -10.06 -1.96
CA LYS A 112 0.95 -11.13 -2.01
C LYS A 112 -0.46 -10.62 -1.69
N GLY A 113 -1.45 -11.50 -1.88
CA GLY A 113 -2.86 -11.22 -1.63
C GLY A 113 -3.47 -10.40 -2.77
N GLY A 114 -4.38 -9.47 -2.45
CA GLY A 114 -5.04 -8.68 -3.47
C GLY A 114 -5.33 -7.26 -3.06
N LEU A 115 -5.40 -6.39 -4.05
CA LEU A 115 -5.75 -5.00 -3.90
C LEU A 115 -6.65 -4.56 -5.04
N ARG A 116 -7.39 -3.48 -4.82
CA ARG A 116 -7.89 -2.67 -5.94
C ARG A 116 -7.55 -1.22 -5.71
N ALA A 117 -7.12 -0.60 -6.80
CA ALA A 117 -6.53 0.72 -6.81
C ALA A 117 -7.32 1.63 -7.74
N VAL A 118 -7.49 2.86 -7.28
CA VAL A 118 -8.03 3.99 -8.05
C VAL A 118 -6.93 5.04 -8.11
N THR A 119 -6.54 5.41 -9.32
CA THR A 119 -5.40 6.30 -9.52
C THR A 119 -5.75 7.74 -9.19
N GLY A 120 -4.88 8.42 -8.45
CA GLY A 120 -5.04 9.82 -8.08
C GLY A 120 -4.59 10.80 -9.15
N LEU A 121 -4.30 12.03 -8.72
CA LEU A 121 -3.87 13.13 -9.60
C LEU A 121 -2.56 12.83 -10.32
N ILE A 122 -1.60 12.17 -9.67
CA ILE A 122 -0.32 11.80 -10.32
C ILE A 122 -0.61 10.91 -11.52
N GLY A 123 -1.41 9.86 -11.34
CA GLY A 123 -1.76 8.93 -12.42
C GLY A 123 -2.52 9.59 -13.59
N LYS A 124 -3.17 10.73 -13.36
CA LYS A 124 -3.83 11.51 -14.41
C LYS A 124 -2.86 12.41 -15.17
N ARG A 125 -1.94 13.10 -14.48
CA ARG A 125 -1.01 14.06 -15.09
C ARG A 125 0.27 13.43 -15.62
N ASN A 126 0.79 12.41 -14.95
CA ASN A 126 2.00 11.69 -15.32
C ASN A 126 1.79 10.18 -15.13
N ARG A 127 1.31 9.53 -16.20
CA ARG A 127 0.95 8.10 -16.19
C ARG A 127 2.17 7.20 -15.95
N ASP A 128 3.35 7.61 -16.42
CA ASP A 128 4.58 6.82 -16.34
C ASP A 128 5.23 6.90 -14.95
N ALA A 129 4.85 7.89 -14.15
CA ALA A 129 5.32 8.06 -12.77
C ALA A 129 4.69 7.07 -11.78
N VAL A 130 3.67 6.30 -12.18
CA VAL A 130 2.97 5.40 -11.25
C VAL A 130 3.13 3.96 -11.69
N ASN A 131 3.83 3.20 -10.85
CA ASN A 131 4.19 1.82 -11.09
C ASN A 131 3.73 0.95 -9.92
N PHE A 132 2.97 -0.07 -10.23
CA PHE A 132 2.61 -1.14 -9.29
C PHE A 132 3.47 -2.36 -9.62
N ALA A 133 4.51 -2.60 -8.83
CA ALA A 133 5.32 -3.79 -8.99
C ALA A 133 4.67 -4.96 -8.24
N THR A 134 4.76 -6.14 -8.84
CA THR A 134 4.36 -7.41 -8.22
C THR A 134 5.49 -8.41 -8.37
N VAL A 135 5.35 -9.59 -7.77
CA VAL A 135 6.35 -10.66 -7.90
C VAL A 135 6.51 -11.14 -9.35
N THR A 136 5.49 -11.02 -10.19
CA THR A 136 5.51 -11.55 -11.57
C THR A 136 5.54 -10.48 -12.66
N ALA A 137 5.13 -9.25 -12.38
CA ALA A 137 5.06 -8.19 -13.39
C ALA A 137 5.03 -6.79 -12.77
N THR A 138 5.34 -5.78 -13.57
CA THR A 138 5.09 -4.38 -13.29
C THR A 138 3.85 -3.93 -14.04
N ILE A 139 2.96 -3.22 -13.35
CA ILE A 139 1.73 -2.68 -13.89
C ILE A 139 1.86 -1.15 -13.93
N GLY A 140 1.91 -0.62 -15.14
CA GLY A 140 1.77 0.81 -15.40
C GLY A 140 0.29 1.17 -15.56
N ILE A 141 -0.09 2.34 -15.06
CA ILE A 141 -1.48 2.81 -15.09
C ILE A 141 -1.70 3.85 -16.19
N ARG A 142 -2.95 3.98 -16.64
CA ARG A 142 -3.38 5.03 -17.57
C ARG A 142 -4.73 5.61 -17.13
N GLY A 143 -4.76 6.19 -15.94
CA GLY A 143 -5.99 6.73 -15.33
C GLY A 143 -7.01 5.63 -15.10
N THR A 144 -6.75 4.77 -14.13
CA THR A 144 -7.37 3.43 -14.09
C THR A 144 -8.04 3.14 -12.76
N HIS A 145 -9.10 2.33 -12.83
CA HIS A 145 -9.66 1.62 -11.69
C HIS A 145 -9.47 0.13 -11.95
N PHE A 146 -8.53 -0.50 -11.24
CA PHE A 146 -8.16 -1.88 -11.48
C PHE A 146 -8.02 -2.68 -10.18
N GLY A 147 -8.27 -3.98 -10.28
CA GLY A 147 -7.95 -4.97 -9.27
C GLY A 147 -6.74 -5.79 -9.66
N ALA A 148 -5.94 -6.15 -8.67
CA ALA A 148 -4.83 -7.06 -8.79
C ALA A 148 -4.91 -8.10 -7.67
N LEU A 149 -4.72 -9.35 -8.03
CA LEU A 149 -4.72 -10.48 -7.11
C LEU A 149 -3.54 -11.38 -7.42
N MET A 150 -2.58 -11.44 -6.51
CA MET A 150 -1.46 -12.35 -6.57
C MET A 150 -1.78 -13.61 -5.78
N CYS A 151 -1.87 -14.74 -6.48
CA CYS A 151 -2.14 -16.04 -5.90
C CYS A 151 -0.86 -16.89 -5.80
N GLN A 152 -0.53 -17.30 -4.58
CA GLN A 152 0.60 -18.15 -4.23
C GLN A 152 0.14 -19.25 -3.25
N ASN A 153 -0.88 -20.02 -3.66
CA ASN A 153 -1.60 -21.01 -2.83
C ASN A 153 -2.40 -20.40 -1.65
N ASP A 154 -2.62 -19.09 -1.67
CA ASP A 154 -3.31 -18.33 -0.63
C ASP A 154 -4.67 -17.75 -1.08
N CYS A 155 -5.11 -18.07 -2.30
CA CYS A 155 -6.36 -17.61 -2.88
C CYS A 155 -7.56 -18.55 -2.69
N GLY A 156 -7.48 -19.55 -1.80
CA GLY A 156 -8.54 -20.55 -1.60
C GLY A 156 -9.93 -19.97 -1.25
N GLY A 157 -9.96 -18.83 -0.57
CA GLY A 157 -11.20 -18.13 -0.19
C GLY A 157 -11.70 -17.09 -1.20
N VAL A 158 -11.11 -17.01 -2.40
CA VAL A 158 -11.54 -16.06 -3.43
C VAL A 158 -12.71 -16.67 -4.21
N PRO A 159 -13.89 -16.03 -4.23
CA PRO A 159 -15.02 -16.51 -5.03
C PRO A 159 -14.66 -16.51 -6.52
N THR A 160 -14.87 -17.62 -7.20
CA THR A 160 -14.71 -17.75 -8.65
C THR A 160 -15.99 -18.26 -9.28
N VAL A 161 -16.19 -17.99 -10.57
CA VAL A 161 -17.38 -18.47 -11.31
C VAL A 161 -17.44 -19.99 -11.41
N THR A 162 -16.29 -20.67 -11.33
CA THR A 162 -16.18 -22.13 -11.40
C THR A 162 -16.25 -22.81 -10.04
N GLY A 163 -16.23 -22.05 -8.94
CA GLY A 163 -16.12 -22.59 -7.59
C GLY A 163 -14.76 -23.23 -7.25
N LYS A 164 -13.79 -23.17 -8.17
CA LYS A 164 -12.42 -23.65 -7.94
C LYS A 164 -11.52 -22.50 -7.51
N PRO A 165 -10.53 -22.75 -6.64
CA PRO A 165 -9.56 -21.72 -6.30
C PRO A 165 -8.83 -21.23 -7.56
N PRO A 166 -8.50 -19.93 -7.63
CA PRO A 166 -7.68 -19.36 -8.68
C PRO A 166 -6.36 -20.13 -8.87
N GLU A 167 -5.89 -20.21 -10.11
CA GLU A 167 -4.53 -20.67 -10.38
C GLU A 167 -3.48 -19.70 -9.80
N ASN A 168 -2.29 -20.20 -9.49
CA ASN A 168 -1.20 -19.36 -9.02
C ASN A 168 -0.72 -18.41 -10.14
N GLY A 169 -0.45 -17.17 -9.76
CA GLY A 169 -0.12 -16.10 -10.68
C GLY A 169 -0.81 -14.80 -10.32
N LEU A 170 -0.59 -13.79 -11.15
CA LEU A 170 -1.21 -12.48 -11.04
C LEU A 170 -2.47 -12.44 -11.90
N HIS A 171 -3.61 -12.24 -11.26
CA HIS A 171 -4.90 -11.98 -11.88
C HIS A 171 -5.22 -10.50 -11.82
N LEU A 172 -5.75 -9.97 -12.92
CA LEU A 172 -6.02 -8.54 -13.09
C LEU A 172 -7.43 -8.34 -13.61
N ASP A 173 -8.13 -7.34 -13.09
CA ASP A 173 -9.38 -6.83 -13.65
C ASP A 173 -9.30 -5.32 -13.83
N VAL A 174 -9.86 -4.82 -14.93
CA VAL A 174 -9.91 -3.38 -15.19
C VAL A 174 -11.38 -2.96 -15.25
N ALA A 175 -11.82 -2.17 -14.27
CA ALA A 175 -13.17 -1.61 -14.26
C ALA A 175 -13.26 -0.36 -15.13
N ASP A 176 -12.24 0.51 -15.12
CA ASP A 176 -12.22 1.74 -15.92
C ASP A 176 -10.79 2.08 -16.35
N GLY A 177 -10.64 2.68 -17.54
CA GLY A 177 -9.36 3.05 -18.12
C GLY A 177 -8.59 1.87 -18.76
N ALA A 178 -7.26 1.91 -18.66
CA ALA A 178 -6.38 0.81 -19.09
C ALA A 178 -5.17 0.64 -18.16
N ILE A 179 -4.65 -0.59 -18.07
CA ILE A 179 -3.36 -0.90 -17.48
C ILE A 179 -2.41 -1.49 -18.52
N VAL A 180 -1.11 -1.29 -18.30
CA VAL A 180 -0.03 -1.89 -19.07
C VAL A 180 0.72 -2.84 -18.16
N VAL A 181 0.64 -4.13 -18.45
CA VAL A 181 1.32 -5.16 -17.67
C VAL A 181 2.58 -5.55 -18.43
N ARG A 182 3.73 -5.47 -17.77
CA ARG A 182 5.03 -5.78 -18.36
C ARG A 182 5.82 -6.71 -17.46
N ASN A 183 6.47 -7.70 -18.05
CA ASN A 183 7.50 -8.52 -17.41
C ASN A 183 8.65 -8.81 -18.38
N ALA A 184 9.53 -9.75 -18.04
CA ALA A 184 10.69 -10.08 -18.87
C ALA A 184 10.30 -10.74 -20.21
N ALA A 185 9.15 -11.41 -20.26
CA ALA A 185 8.70 -12.14 -21.44
C ALA A 185 7.86 -11.31 -22.40
N GLY A 186 7.30 -10.17 -21.96
CA GLY A 186 6.56 -9.29 -22.84
C GLY A 186 5.74 -8.22 -22.12
N GLN A 187 4.84 -7.61 -22.88
CA GLN A 187 3.94 -6.58 -22.39
C GLN A 187 2.55 -6.78 -23.00
N GLN A 188 1.51 -6.55 -22.19
CA GLN A 188 0.12 -6.58 -22.61
C GLN A 188 -0.62 -5.34 -22.10
N VAL A 189 -1.47 -4.77 -22.94
CA VAL A 189 -2.40 -3.72 -22.53
C VAL A 189 -3.75 -4.37 -22.23
N ILE A 190 -4.32 -4.05 -21.08
CA ILE A 190 -5.64 -4.54 -20.65
C ILE A 190 -6.53 -3.32 -20.42
N THR A 191 -7.68 -3.27 -21.07
CA THR A 191 -8.62 -2.15 -21.03
C THR A 191 -9.84 -2.47 -20.18
N SER A 192 -10.68 -1.46 -19.90
CA SER A 192 -11.95 -1.62 -19.19
C SER A 192 -12.76 -2.84 -19.68
N GLY A 193 -13.28 -3.61 -18.72
CA GLY A 193 -14.05 -4.83 -18.94
C GLY A 193 -13.21 -6.08 -19.23
N GLN A 194 -11.89 -5.94 -19.42
CA GLN A 194 -11.00 -7.06 -19.67
C GLN A 194 -10.34 -7.57 -18.39
N PHE A 195 -9.92 -8.83 -18.46
CA PHE A 195 -9.18 -9.51 -17.42
C PHE A 195 -7.81 -9.91 -17.94
N GLY A 196 -6.81 -9.86 -17.06
CA GLY A 196 -5.46 -10.31 -17.36
C GLY A 196 -5.02 -11.44 -16.46
N PHE A 197 -4.12 -12.27 -16.98
CA PHE A 197 -3.42 -13.28 -16.20
C PHE A 197 -1.93 -13.27 -16.53
N VAL A 198 -1.10 -13.37 -15.49
CA VAL A 198 0.36 -13.54 -15.60
C VAL A 198 0.78 -14.70 -14.71
N GLN A 199 1.08 -15.83 -15.31
CA GLN A 199 1.45 -17.04 -14.58
C GLN A 199 2.79 -16.89 -13.83
N SER A 200 3.79 -16.26 -14.44
CA SER A 200 5.12 -16.07 -13.86
C SER A 200 5.84 -14.86 -14.45
N ALA A 201 6.98 -14.47 -13.86
CA ALA A 201 7.83 -13.40 -14.40
C ALA A 201 8.39 -13.65 -15.80
N ASN A 202 8.39 -14.92 -16.23
CA ASN A 202 8.94 -15.38 -17.51
C ASN A 202 7.85 -15.83 -18.49
N THR A 203 6.57 -15.65 -18.16
CA THR A 203 5.44 -15.98 -19.03
C THR A 203 4.79 -14.68 -19.48
N PRO A 204 4.57 -14.43 -20.79
CA PRO A 204 4.01 -13.16 -21.23
C PRO A 204 2.60 -12.95 -20.63
N PRO A 205 2.25 -11.72 -20.23
CA PRO A 205 0.89 -11.42 -19.78
C PRO A 205 -0.13 -11.68 -20.88
N VAL A 206 -1.26 -12.30 -20.55
CA VAL A 206 -2.33 -12.62 -21.50
C VAL A 206 -3.67 -12.04 -21.04
N ILE A 207 -4.54 -11.71 -22.00
CA ILE A 207 -5.93 -11.36 -21.72
C ILE A 207 -6.72 -12.66 -21.58
N VAL A 208 -7.54 -12.76 -20.53
CA VAL A 208 -8.41 -13.90 -20.30
C VAL A 208 -9.88 -13.51 -20.51
N PRO A 209 -10.73 -14.43 -21.02
CA PRO A 209 -12.16 -14.18 -21.15
C PRO A 209 -12.83 -13.96 -19.78
N PRO A 210 -13.97 -13.26 -19.70
CA PRO A 210 -14.70 -13.04 -18.44
C PRO A 210 -15.09 -14.33 -17.70
N ALA A 211 -15.27 -15.45 -18.41
CA ALA A 211 -15.55 -16.76 -17.81
C ALA A 211 -14.38 -17.34 -16.99
N GLN A 212 -13.16 -16.82 -17.19
CA GLN A 212 -11.94 -17.20 -16.47
C GLN A 212 -11.36 -16.03 -15.67
N GLY A 213 -11.91 -14.82 -15.86
CA GLY A 213 -11.51 -13.61 -15.17
C GLY A 213 -11.91 -13.63 -13.71
N ILE A 214 -11.01 -13.13 -12.86
CA ILE A 214 -11.29 -12.96 -11.43
C ILE A 214 -11.54 -11.49 -11.18
N GLN A 215 -12.76 -11.17 -10.77
CA GLN A 215 -13.08 -9.83 -10.30
C GLN A 215 -12.61 -9.67 -8.85
N VAL A 216 -11.70 -8.73 -8.62
CA VAL A 216 -11.32 -8.34 -7.27
C VAL A 216 -12.40 -7.43 -6.71
N THR A 217 -13.43 -8.05 -6.14
CA THR A 217 -14.55 -7.35 -5.49
C THR A 217 -14.20 -7.00 -4.04
N MET A 218 -14.81 -5.92 -3.55
CA MET A 218 -14.65 -5.47 -2.18
C MET A 218 -16.02 -5.38 -1.50
N PRO A 219 -16.10 -5.70 -0.20
CA PRO A 219 -17.32 -5.49 0.56
C PRO A 219 -17.78 -4.03 0.47
N THR A 220 -19.09 -3.84 0.33
CA THR A 220 -19.70 -2.50 0.22
C THR A 220 -19.47 -1.64 1.46
N SER A 221 -19.32 -2.24 2.65
CA SER A 221 -18.97 -1.56 3.90
C SER A 221 -17.63 -0.82 3.86
N ILE A 222 -16.78 -1.19 2.91
CA ILE A 222 -15.46 -0.58 2.70
C ILE A 222 -15.50 0.32 1.49
N SER A 223 -16.30 -0.04 0.47
CA SER A 223 -16.55 0.76 -0.72
C SER A 223 -17.24 2.08 -0.41
N GLN A 224 -18.20 2.05 0.50
CA GLN A 224 -18.86 3.22 1.05
C GLN A 224 -18.14 3.52 2.37
N ASN A 225 -17.87 4.78 2.65
CA ASN A 225 -17.14 5.24 3.83
C ASN A 225 -17.94 5.02 5.14
N SER A 226 -18.75 3.95 5.23
CA SER A 226 -19.60 3.62 6.36
C SER A 226 -18.79 2.85 7.39
N SER A 227 -18.22 3.58 8.35
CA SER A 227 -17.69 3.00 9.57
C SER A 227 -18.81 2.36 10.39
N SER A 228 -19.35 1.21 9.96
CA SER A 228 -20.07 0.32 10.88
C SER A 228 -19.01 -0.42 11.69
N GLY A 229 -18.42 0.29 12.66
CA GLY A 229 -17.61 -0.32 13.69
C GLY A 229 -18.47 -1.34 14.42
N ARG A 230 -18.35 -2.62 14.06
CA ARG A 230 -18.95 -3.71 14.81
C ARG A 230 -18.05 -3.89 16.03
N GLY A 231 -18.34 -3.14 17.09
CA GLY A 231 -17.68 -3.23 18.37
C GLY A 231 -17.66 -4.68 18.85
N LEU A 232 -16.47 -5.16 19.20
CA LEU A 232 -16.29 -6.40 19.94
C LEU A 232 -16.89 -6.19 21.34
N GLY A 233 -18.08 -6.75 21.55
CA GLY A 233 -18.75 -6.72 22.84
C GLY A 233 -20.18 -7.23 22.76
N LYS A 234 -20.37 -8.54 22.82
CA LYS A 234 -21.65 -9.09 23.31
C LYS A 234 -21.74 -8.76 24.81
N ALA A 235 -22.33 -7.61 25.14
CA ALA A 235 -22.85 -7.37 26.48
C ALA A 235 -24.36 -7.65 26.43
N LYS A 236 -24.80 -8.62 27.23
CA LYS A 236 -26.22 -8.93 27.44
C LYS A 236 -26.93 -7.69 27.98
N GLU A 237 -28.15 -7.45 27.48
CA GLU A 237 -29.09 -6.50 28.03
C GLU A 237 -29.30 -6.78 29.53
N GLY A 238 -28.81 -5.84 30.35
CA GLY A 238 -29.07 -5.76 31.77
C GLY A 238 -29.75 -4.43 32.02
N GLU A 239 -31.04 -4.52 32.35
CA GLU A 239 -31.94 -3.49 32.84
C GLU A 239 -31.27 -2.53 33.84
N CYS A 240 -31.30 -1.23 33.57
CA CYS A 240 -30.92 -0.21 34.54
C CYS A 240 -32.18 0.52 35.01
N ALA A 241 -32.76 0.01 36.10
CA ALA A 241 -33.78 0.71 36.87
C ALA A 241 -33.12 1.85 37.66
N VAL A 242 -33.70 3.03 37.54
CA VAL A 242 -33.33 4.26 38.27
C VAL A 242 -33.81 4.12 39.72
N GLN A 243 -32.93 4.35 40.69
CA GLN A 243 -33.28 4.71 42.06
C GLN A 243 -33.17 6.21 42.22
#